data_AF-A0A9X8CY65-F1
#
_entry.id   AF-A0A9X8CY65-F1
#
_cell.length_a   1.000
_cell.length_b   1.000
_cell.length_c   1.000
_cell.angle_alpha   90.00
_cell.angle_beta   90.00
_cell.angle_gamma   90.00
#
_symmetry.space_group_name_H-M   'P 1'
#
loop_
_entity.id
_entity.type
_entity.pdbx_description
1 polymer ?
#
loop_
_entity_poly.entity_id
_entity_poly.type
_entity_poly.pdbx_seq_one_letter_code
_entity_poly.pdbx_strand_id
1 'polypeptide(L)'
;PIRSGEALIGRRQLDGDKDLGWIYLTGQRRVRKLPNPCCDTPNPATAGVLAFDEVETFSGRLDRFDWKLLGKQEMYIPYNGNRMLQPKDVTTVLGNGWIKPEYMRWELHRVWVVEATLREGRRHVTPKGRYYCDEDTWLCALGDRWDAKGQLWKTMWMSSIVAPDLPGTIGVPFGYTDLLSGSGYAGQMLNTKNAQLPMVKRYPDAVFTPDSLTGDSLR
;
A
#
# COMPACT_ATOMS: atom_id res chain seq x y z
N PRO A 1 2.59 4.42 -10.63
CA PRO A 1 1.16 4.57 -10.99
C PRO A 1 0.83 3.68 -12.19
N ILE A 2 -0.34 3.03 -12.19
CA ILE A 2 -0.90 2.37 -13.38
C ILE A 2 -0.93 3.40 -14.52
N ARG A 3 -0.39 3.05 -15.70
CA ARG A 3 -0.38 3.98 -16.84
C ARG A 3 -1.80 4.16 -17.35
N SER A 4 -2.06 5.30 -18.00
CA SER A 4 -3.39 5.57 -18.56
C SER A 4 -3.86 4.40 -19.44
N GLY A 5 -5.05 3.88 -19.14
CA GLY A 5 -5.68 2.75 -19.83
C GLY A 5 -5.22 1.34 -19.42
N GLU A 6 -4.21 1.21 -18.55
CA GLU A 6 -3.89 -0.08 -17.93
C GLU A 6 -4.86 -0.37 -16.79
N ALA A 7 -5.08 -1.65 -16.48
CA ALA A 7 -5.95 -2.08 -15.39
C ALA A 7 -5.40 -3.33 -14.73
N LEU A 8 -5.61 -3.46 -13.42
CA LEU A 8 -5.16 -4.58 -12.61
C LEU A 8 -6.38 -5.16 -11.88
N ILE A 9 -6.46 -6.49 -11.86
CA ILE A 9 -7.47 -7.20 -11.08
C ILE A 9 -6.82 -8.31 -10.27
N GLY A 10 -7.25 -8.44 -9.02
CA GLY A 10 -6.78 -9.48 -8.10
C GLY A 10 -7.96 -10.22 -7.50
N ARG A 11 -7.84 -11.54 -7.38
CA ARG A 11 -8.73 -12.40 -6.61
C ARG A 11 -7.92 -13.01 -5.47
N ARG A 12 -8.18 -12.52 -4.25
CA ARG A 12 -7.59 -13.09 -3.04
C ARG A 12 -8.45 -14.22 -2.51
N GLN A 13 -7.81 -15.32 -2.17
CA GLN A 13 -8.41 -16.53 -1.63
C GLN A 13 -7.99 -16.70 -0.16
N LEU A 14 -8.71 -17.52 0.60
CA LEU A 14 -8.31 -17.89 1.95
C LEU A 14 -6.94 -18.60 1.94
N ASP A 15 -6.75 -19.46 0.94
CA ASP A 15 -5.48 -20.09 0.63
C ASP A 15 -4.72 -19.20 -0.36
N GLY A 16 -3.76 -18.43 0.16
CA GLY A 16 -3.02 -17.45 -0.63
C GLY A 16 -2.15 -18.06 -1.74
N ASP A 17 -1.94 -19.39 -1.80
CA ASP A 17 -1.31 -20.05 -2.95
C ASP A 17 -2.23 -20.08 -4.18
N LYS A 18 -3.53 -19.84 -3.97
CA LYS A 18 -4.56 -19.78 -5.02
C LYS A 18 -4.90 -18.35 -5.44
N ASP A 19 -4.17 -17.35 -4.95
CA ASP A 19 -4.35 -15.97 -5.36
C ASP A 19 -4.07 -15.81 -6.86
N LEU A 20 -4.95 -15.08 -7.54
CA LEU A 20 -4.86 -14.85 -8.97
C LEU A 20 -4.84 -13.35 -9.25
N GLY A 21 -4.01 -12.95 -10.20
CA GLY A 21 -3.93 -11.56 -10.64
C GLY A 21 -3.81 -11.49 -12.16
N TRP A 22 -4.42 -10.47 -12.75
CA TRP A 22 -4.30 -10.17 -14.16
C TRP A 22 -4.08 -8.68 -14.38
N ILE A 23 -3.30 -8.37 -15.40
CA ILE A 23 -3.03 -7.00 -15.83
C ILE A 23 -3.38 -6.84 -17.30
N TYR A 24 -4.07 -5.75 -17.63
CA TYR A 24 -4.26 -5.31 -19.00
C TYR A 24 -3.17 -4.32 -19.39
N LEU A 25 -2.41 -4.68 -20.43
CA LEU A 25 -1.33 -3.86 -20.96
C LEU A 25 -1.80 -3.17 -22.23
N THR A 26 -1.93 -1.84 -22.19
CA THR A 26 -2.42 -1.05 -23.33
C THR A 26 -1.55 -1.18 -24.58
N GLY A 27 -0.23 -1.18 -24.41
CA GLY A 27 0.73 -1.29 -25.52
C GLY A 27 0.63 -2.61 -26.29
N GLN A 28 0.17 -3.68 -25.62
CA GLN A 28 -0.04 -4.99 -26.25
C GLN A 28 -1.52 -5.30 -26.50
N ARG A 29 -2.44 -4.47 -25.98
CA ARG A 29 -3.89 -4.69 -25.97
C ARG A 29 -4.29 -6.10 -25.51
N ARG A 30 -3.61 -6.59 -24.47
CA ARG A 30 -3.78 -7.97 -23.98
C ARG A 30 -3.85 -7.99 -22.46
N VAL A 31 -4.71 -8.87 -21.97
CA VAL A 31 -4.75 -9.29 -20.56
C VAL A 31 -3.69 -10.37 -20.36
N ARG A 32 -2.88 -10.24 -19.31
CA ARG A 32 -1.88 -11.23 -18.90
C ARG A 32 -2.11 -11.64 -17.47
N LYS A 33 -2.07 -12.95 -17.21
CA LYS A 33 -2.03 -13.48 -15.84
C LYS A 33 -0.66 -13.17 -15.23
N LEU A 34 -0.67 -12.64 -14.01
CA LEU A 34 0.55 -12.47 -13.22
C LEU A 34 1.02 -13.85 -12.72
N PRO A 35 2.32 -14.20 -12.86
CA PRO A 35 2.84 -15.47 -12.37
C PRO A 35 2.66 -15.63 -10.86
N ASN A 36 2.89 -14.55 -10.11
CA ASN A 36 2.74 -14.51 -8.66
C ASN A 36 2.28 -13.09 -8.23
N PRO A 37 1.00 -12.87 -7.91
CA PRO A 37 0.49 -11.57 -7.46
C PRO A 37 0.71 -11.38 -5.94
N CYS A 38 1.90 -11.63 -5.43
CA CYS A 38 2.20 -11.59 -4.00
C CYS A 38 3.59 -11.04 -3.68
N CYS A 39 3.73 -10.63 -2.42
CA CYS A 39 4.99 -10.66 -1.69
C CYS A 39 5.96 -9.64 -2.30
N ASP A 40 7.22 -10.02 -2.48
CA ASP A 40 8.31 -9.23 -3.08
C ASP A 40 8.18 -8.98 -4.58
N THR A 41 7.11 -9.46 -5.22
CA THR A 41 6.92 -9.21 -6.66
C THR A 41 6.63 -7.72 -6.87
N PRO A 42 7.35 -7.02 -7.77
CA PRO A 42 7.08 -5.62 -8.07
C PRO A 42 5.63 -5.40 -8.49
N ASN A 43 4.93 -4.50 -7.80
CA ASN A 43 3.53 -4.22 -8.03
C ASN A 43 3.36 -3.24 -9.22
N PRO A 44 2.71 -3.67 -10.32
CA PRO A 44 2.49 -2.79 -11.47
C PRO A 44 1.66 -1.54 -11.13
N ALA A 45 0.80 -1.62 -10.11
CA ALA A 45 -0.04 -0.49 -9.69
C ALA A 45 0.78 0.72 -9.20
N THR A 46 1.96 0.42 -8.67
CA THR A 46 2.92 1.40 -8.16
C THR A 46 4.08 1.59 -9.13
N ALA A 47 3.91 1.26 -10.43
CA ALA A 47 4.97 1.25 -11.44
C ALA A 47 6.18 0.36 -11.08
N GLY A 48 5.96 -0.70 -10.29
CA GLY A 48 7.01 -1.62 -9.82
C GLY A 48 7.87 -1.09 -8.68
N VAL A 49 7.55 0.10 -8.16
CA VAL A 49 8.35 0.80 -7.14
C VAL A 49 8.09 0.22 -5.74
N LEU A 50 6.88 -0.29 -5.47
CA LEU A 50 6.57 -1.12 -4.31
C LEU A 50 6.43 -2.58 -4.72
N ALA A 51 6.70 -3.48 -3.78
CA ALA A 51 6.27 -4.86 -3.85
C ALA A 51 4.78 -4.99 -3.49
N PHE A 52 4.15 -6.13 -3.81
CA PHE A 52 2.74 -6.36 -3.49
C PHE A 52 2.46 -6.29 -1.99
N ASP A 53 3.36 -6.79 -1.15
CA ASP A 53 3.19 -6.80 0.30
C ASP A 53 3.56 -5.47 1.00
N GLU A 54 4.03 -4.46 0.27
CA GLU A 54 4.39 -3.13 0.80
C GLU A 54 3.26 -2.09 0.64
N VAL A 55 2.21 -2.42 -0.12
CA VAL A 55 1.05 -1.52 -0.28
C VAL A 55 0.36 -1.35 1.07
N GLU A 56 0.00 -0.10 1.42
CA GLU A 56 -0.63 0.26 2.70
C GLU A 56 0.22 -0.17 3.91
N THR A 57 1.53 0.03 3.82
CA THR A 57 2.58 -0.38 4.79
C THR A 57 2.81 -1.89 4.86
N PHE A 58 1.74 -2.68 4.92
CA PHE A 58 1.80 -4.12 4.73
C PHE A 58 0.45 -4.67 4.24
N SER A 59 0.46 -5.39 3.12
CA SER A 59 -0.74 -6.07 2.59
C SER A 59 -0.38 -7.40 1.91
N GLY A 60 0.42 -8.20 2.60
CA GLY A 60 0.91 -9.48 2.09
C GLY A 60 0.33 -10.70 2.78
N ARG A 61 0.78 -11.87 2.30
CA ARG A 61 0.56 -13.12 3.02
C ARG A 61 1.43 -13.18 4.26
N LEU A 62 0.83 -13.60 5.37
CA LEU A 62 1.52 -13.74 6.65
C LEU A 62 2.41 -15.00 6.71
N ASP A 63 2.25 -15.96 5.81
CA ASP A 63 2.95 -17.25 5.85
C ASP A 63 4.41 -17.20 5.35
N ARG A 64 4.87 -16.04 4.86
CA ARG A 64 6.24 -15.81 4.39
C ARG A 64 7.23 -15.50 5.50
N PHE A 65 6.76 -14.95 6.61
CA PHE A 65 7.59 -14.48 7.70
C PHE A 65 7.21 -15.17 9.00
N ASP A 66 8.19 -15.31 9.89
CA ASP A 66 7.98 -15.55 11.29
C ASP A 66 7.77 -14.20 11.97
N TRP A 67 6.61 -14.08 12.61
CA TRP A 67 6.15 -12.84 13.21
C TRP A 67 6.38 -12.88 14.70
N LYS A 68 6.96 -11.80 15.23
CA LYS A 68 7.17 -11.61 16.66
C LYS A 68 6.55 -10.30 17.10
N LEU A 69 5.60 -10.39 18.03
CA LEU A 69 5.09 -9.23 18.74
C LEU A 69 6.12 -8.82 19.80
N LEU A 70 6.76 -7.67 19.63
CA LEU A 70 7.72 -7.15 20.59
C LEU A 70 7.05 -6.47 21.80
N GLY A 71 5.78 -6.10 21.66
CA GLY A 71 5.00 -5.44 22.69
C GLY A 71 4.49 -4.09 22.23
N LYS A 72 4.20 -3.21 23.21
CA LYS A 72 3.70 -1.85 22.98
C LYS A 72 4.74 -0.81 23.37
N GLN A 73 4.72 0.31 22.65
CA GLN A 73 5.46 1.52 23.04
C GLN A 73 4.70 2.77 22.60
N GLU A 74 5.04 3.91 23.18
CA GLU A 74 4.59 5.21 22.69
C GLU A 74 5.47 5.65 21.52
N MET A 75 4.84 6.09 20.43
CA MET A 75 5.52 6.51 19.21
C MET A 75 4.71 7.58 18.49
N TYR A 76 5.40 8.56 17.92
CA TYR A 76 4.76 9.48 16.98
C TYR A 76 4.48 8.75 15.66
N ILE A 77 3.22 8.73 15.24
CA ILE A 77 2.79 8.13 13.97
C ILE A 77 2.02 9.13 13.10
N PRO A 78 1.98 8.93 11.77
CA PRO A 78 1.12 9.71 10.89
C PRO A 78 -0.36 9.46 11.23
N TYR A 79 -1.07 10.49 11.67
CA TYR A 79 -2.45 10.35 12.16
C TYR A 79 -3.28 11.59 11.85
N ASN A 80 -4.61 11.45 11.79
CA ASN A 80 -5.53 12.53 11.43
C ASN A 80 -5.11 13.32 10.17
N GLY A 81 -4.76 12.59 9.11
CA GLY A 81 -4.16 13.06 7.86
C GLY A 81 -5.08 13.81 6.92
N ASN A 82 -6.31 14.17 7.31
CA ASN A 82 -7.30 14.82 6.43
C ASN A 82 -6.72 16.07 5.73
N ARG A 83 -5.80 16.79 6.38
CA ARG A 83 -5.11 17.95 5.81
C ARG A 83 -4.38 17.62 4.50
N MET A 84 -3.80 16.42 4.36
CA MET A 84 -3.14 16.00 3.11
C MET A 84 -4.09 15.96 1.92
N LEU A 85 -5.38 15.75 2.16
CA LEU A 85 -6.39 15.62 1.12
C LEU A 85 -7.16 16.92 0.85
N GLN A 86 -6.88 18.00 1.59
CA GLN A 86 -7.57 19.30 1.42
C GLN A 86 -7.14 20.06 0.15
N PRO A 87 -5.84 20.14 -0.20
CA PRO A 87 -5.44 20.84 -1.43
C PRO A 87 -6.02 20.15 -2.66
N LYS A 88 -6.52 20.93 -3.62
CA LYS A 88 -7.04 20.40 -4.89
C LYS A 88 -5.92 19.90 -5.82
N ASP A 89 -4.77 20.56 -5.76
CA ASP A 89 -3.59 20.14 -6.50
C ASP A 89 -2.68 19.30 -5.61
N VAL A 90 -2.47 18.05 -6.01
CA VAL A 90 -1.59 17.11 -5.30
C VAL A 90 -0.15 17.60 -5.23
N THR A 91 0.33 18.40 -6.19
CA THR A 91 1.69 18.96 -6.19
C THR A 91 1.91 19.99 -5.07
N THR A 92 0.81 20.51 -4.50
CA THR A 92 0.88 21.36 -3.31
C THR A 92 1.32 20.55 -2.09
N VAL A 93 0.97 19.26 -2.02
CA VAL A 93 1.23 18.36 -0.89
C VAL A 93 2.55 17.59 -1.07
N LEU A 94 2.86 17.21 -2.32
CA LEU A 94 4.08 16.48 -2.64
C LEU A 94 5.30 17.43 -2.65
N GLY A 95 6.31 17.08 -1.86
CA GLY A 95 7.63 17.69 -1.89
C GLY A 95 8.60 16.94 -2.82
N ASN A 96 9.90 17.21 -2.64
CA ASN A 96 10.94 16.50 -3.38
C ASN A 96 11.25 15.15 -2.72
N GLY A 97 10.47 14.12 -3.05
CA GLY A 97 10.66 12.75 -2.54
C GLY A 97 9.89 12.40 -1.27
N TRP A 98 9.17 13.35 -0.65
CA TRP A 98 8.34 13.12 0.56
C TRP A 98 7.14 14.06 0.62
N ILE A 99 6.18 13.76 1.49
CA ILE A 99 5.08 14.68 1.81
C ILE A 99 5.67 15.92 2.50
N LYS A 100 5.23 17.11 2.10
CA LYS A 100 5.70 18.33 2.76
C LYS A 100 5.26 18.34 4.24
N PRO A 101 6.15 18.67 5.19
CA PRO A 101 5.88 18.52 6.62
C PRO A 101 4.60 19.23 7.11
N GLU A 102 4.23 20.38 6.54
CA GLU A 102 3.03 21.13 6.92
C GLU A 102 1.71 20.38 6.65
N TYR A 103 1.73 19.40 5.75
CA TYR A 103 0.60 18.52 5.44
C TYR A 103 0.65 17.20 6.22
N MET A 104 1.82 16.81 6.75
CA MET A 104 2.00 15.57 7.51
C MET A 104 1.82 15.82 9.01
N ARG A 105 0.69 15.39 9.56
CA ARG A 105 0.42 15.47 11.00
C ARG A 105 0.96 14.22 11.71
N TRP A 106 1.68 14.47 12.80
CA TRP A 106 2.20 13.44 13.68
C TRP A 106 1.54 13.56 15.05
N GLU A 107 1.10 12.44 15.59
CA GLU A 107 0.50 12.36 16.92
C GLU A 107 1.16 11.25 17.72
N LEU A 108 1.30 11.47 19.03
CA LEU A 108 1.80 10.45 19.95
C LEU A 108 0.69 9.43 20.20
N HIS A 109 0.95 8.18 19.85
CA HIS A 109 0.04 7.05 20.05
C HIS A 109 0.79 5.89 20.67
N ARG A 110 0.04 4.96 21.26
CA ARG A 110 0.58 3.64 21.60
C ARG A 110 0.50 2.75 20.37
N VAL A 111 1.60 2.07 20.06
CA VAL A 111 1.69 1.18 18.90
C VAL A 111 2.13 -0.21 19.32
N TRP A 112 1.56 -1.22 18.68
CA TRP A 112 2.12 -2.57 18.66
C TRP A 112 3.32 -2.61 17.73
N VAL A 113 4.45 -3.07 18.24
CA VAL A 113 5.67 -3.27 17.45
C VAL A 113 5.76 -4.72 17.04
N VAL A 114 5.71 -4.97 15.74
CA VAL A 114 5.73 -6.32 15.16
C VAL A 114 6.96 -6.48 14.29
N GLU A 115 7.79 -7.48 14.58
CA GLU A 115 8.90 -7.87 13.70
C GLU A 115 8.49 -9.02 12.79
N ALA A 116 8.93 -8.95 11.54
CA ALA A 116 8.84 -10.01 10.55
C ALA A 116 10.26 -10.45 10.18
N THR A 117 10.54 -11.74 10.35
CA THR A 117 11.79 -12.36 9.88
C THR A 117 11.45 -13.40 8.83
N LEU A 118 12.14 -13.41 7.69
CA LEU A 118 11.85 -14.32 6.59
C LEU A 118 11.99 -15.77 7.09
N ARG A 119 10.95 -16.57 6.86
CA ARG A 119 10.95 -17.99 7.21
C ARG A 119 12.05 -18.74 6.47
N GLU A 120 12.59 -19.74 7.13
CA GLU A 120 13.59 -20.64 6.52
C GLU A 120 13.04 -21.26 5.22
N GLY A 121 13.91 -21.36 4.20
CA GLY A 121 13.56 -21.90 2.89
C GLY A 121 12.67 -20.99 2.02
N ARG A 122 12.28 -19.81 2.51
CA ARG A 122 11.58 -18.79 1.70
C ARG A 122 12.57 -17.81 1.06
N ARG A 123 12.11 -17.09 0.05
CA ARG A 123 12.83 -16.01 -0.62
C ARG A 123 12.03 -14.73 -0.51
N HIS A 124 12.71 -13.63 -0.24
CA HIS A 124 12.17 -12.27 -0.24
C HIS A 124 13.31 -11.27 -0.41
N VAL A 125 13.10 -10.20 -1.19
CA VAL A 125 14.11 -9.14 -1.37
C VAL A 125 14.36 -8.33 -0.08
N THR A 126 13.36 -8.25 0.78
CA THR A 126 13.43 -7.64 2.12
C THR A 126 13.19 -8.72 3.19
N PRO A 127 14.23 -9.45 3.63
CA PRO A 127 14.07 -10.60 4.52
C PRO A 127 13.70 -10.21 5.96
N LYS A 128 13.79 -8.93 6.33
CA LYS A 128 13.39 -8.44 7.64
C LYS A 128 12.50 -7.22 7.50
N GLY A 129 11.47 -7.16 8.33
CA GLY A 129 10.57 -6.02 8.44
C GLY A 129 10.20 -5.73 9.89
N ARG A 130 9.78 -4.50 10.16
CA ARG A 130 9.23 -4.07 11.45
C ARG A 130 8.08 -3.14 11.18
N TYR A 131 6.96 -3.34 11.85
CA TYR A 131 5.74 -2.57 11.65
C TYR A 131 5.27 -2.00 12.98
N TYR A 132 4.71 -0.81 12.90
CA TYR A 132 4.18 -0.06 14.04
C TYR A 132 2.69 0.13 13.78
N CYS A 133 1.90 -0.70 14.44
CA CYS A 133 0.46 -0.76 14.23
C CYS A 133 -0.23 -0.08 15.40
N ASP A 134 -1.02 0.94 15.08
CA ASP A 134 -1.74 1.75 16.04
C ASP A 134 -2.65 0.87 16.92
N GLU A 135 -2.63 1.10 18.25
CA GLU A 135 -3.38 0.28 19.20
C GLU A 135 -4.90 0.43 19.01
N ASP A 136 -5.36 1.61 18.59
CA ASP A 136 -6.79 1.94 18.52
C ASP A 136 -7.40 1.52 17.17
N THR A 137 -6.70 1.78 16.06
CA THR A 137 -7.21 1.53 14.70
C THR A 137 -6.72 0.24 14.07
N TRP A 138 -5.68 -0.39 14.63
CA TRP A 138 -4.96 -1.54 14.05
C TRP A 138 -4.29 -1.27 12.70
N LEU A 139 -4.29 -0.01 12.24
CA LEU A 139 -3.58 0.40 11.05
C LEU A 139 -2.08 0.39 11.33
N CYS A 140 -1.31 -0.32 10.49
CA CYS A 140 0.14 -0.22 10.50
C CYS A 140 0.57 1.10 9.86
N ALA A 141 0.65 2.15 10.66
CA ALA A 141 0.90 3.52 10.23
C ALA A 141 2.35 3.73 9.75
N LEU A 142 3.29 2.91 10.22
CA LEU A 142 4.69 2.94 9.80
C LEU A 142 5.22 1.52 9.63
N GLY A 143 6.23 1.37 8.78
CA GLY A 143 7.00 0.13 8.72
C GLY A 143 8.39 0.33 8.13
N ASP A 144 9.34 -0.46 8.59
CA ASP A 144 10.74 -0.45 8.18
C ASP A 144 11.10 -1.79 7.53
N ARG A 145 11.86 -1.75 6.43
CA ARG A 145 12.34 -2.94 5.72
C ARG A 145 13.85 -2.90 5.57
N TRP A 146 14.48 -4.04 5.84
CA TRP A 146 15.92 -4.23 5.64
C TRP A 146 16.17 -5.11 4.42
N ASP A 147 17.23 -4.80 3.69
CA ASP A 147 17.70 -5.60 2.57
C ASP A 147 18.43 -6.88 3.05
N ALA A 148 18.89 -7.71 2.10
CA ALA A 148 19.60 -8.95 2.40
C ALA A 148 20.97 -8.74 3.09
N LYS A 149 21.53 -7.52 3.08
CA LYS A 149 22.77 -7.16 3.79
C LYS A 149 22.48 -6.63 5.21
N GLY A 150 21.22 -6.54 5.60
CA GLY A 150 20.80 -5.98 6.89
C GLY A 150 20.85 -4.45 6.92
N GLN A 151 20.94 -3.78 5.77
CA GLN A 151 20.86 -2.33 5.68
C GLN A 151 19.39 -1.91 5.67
N LEU A 152 19.03 -0.89 6.46
CA LEU A 152 17.69 -0.30 6.41
C LEU A 152 17.50 0.33 5.03
N TRP A 153 16.53 -0.18 4.27
CA TRP A 153 16.32 0.20 2.88
C TRP A 153 15.10 1.10 2.73
N LYS A 154 13.94 0.70 3.24
CA LYS A 154 12.70 1.44 3.05
C LYS A 154 12.01 1.72 4.37
N THR A 155 11.44 2.92 4.48
CA THR A 155 10.45 3.25 5.51
C THR A 155 9.14 3.58 4.81
N MET A 156 8.11 2.83 5.14
CA MET A 156 6.73 2.98 4.66
C MET A 156 5.93 3.77 5.68
N TRP A 157 4.92 4.48 5.20
CA TRP A 157 3.97 5.20 6.02
C TRP A 157 2.57 5.06 5.44
N MET A 158 1.59 5.06 6.32
CA MET A 158 0.18 5.16 5.99
C MET A 158 -0.44 6.14 6.98
N SER A 159 -1.13 7.14 6.46
CA SER A 159 -1.87 8.08 7.29
C SER A 159 -3.30 7.59 7.48
N SER A 160 -3.87 7.87 8.64
CA SER A 160 -5.29 7.67 8.89
C SER A 160 -6.08 8.95 8.58
N ILE A 161 -7.21 8.88 7.89
CA ILE A 161 -8.18 9.97 7.83
C ILE A 161 -9.48 9.59 8.52
N VAL A 162 -10.16 10.60 9.06
CA VAL A 162 -11.55 10.47 9.47
C VAL A 162 -12.43 10.67 8.23
N ALA A 163 -13.29 9.70 7.93
CA ALA A 163 -14.23 9.71 6.82
C ALA A 163 -15.67 9.78 7.35
N PRO A 164 -16.25 10.99 7.49
CA PRO A 164 -17.61 11.16 8.02
C PRO A 164 -18.69 10.46 7.22
N ASP A 165 -18.50 10.34 5.89
CA ASP A 165 -19.45 9.67 4.98
C ASP A 165 -19.45 8.13 5.12
N LEU A 166 -18.35 7.55 5.61
CA LEU A 166 -18.18 6.11 5.91
C LEU A 166 -18.30 5.80 7.41
N PRO A 167 -18.86 6.74 8.20
CA PRO A 167 -18.58 6.98 9.62
C PRO A 167 -17.41 6.18 10.24
N GLY A 168 -16.18 6.42 9.78
CA GLY A 168 -15.02 5.64 10.27
C GLY A 168 -13.65 6.26 10.00
N THR A 169 -12.62 5.61 10.53
CA THR A 169 -11.22 5.94 10.28
C THR A 169 -10.67 4.98 9.23
N ILE A 170 -10.05 5.51 8.18
CA ILE A 170 -9.48 4.70 7.10
C ILE A 170 -8.00 5.04 6.86
N GLY A 171 -7.23 4.06 6.40
CA GLY A 171 -5.83 4.24 6.03
C GLY A 171 -5.68 4.75 4.60
N VAL A 172 -5.40 6.05 4.44
CA VAL A 172 -5.07 6.73 3.17
C VAL A 172 -4.57 8.15 3.48
N PRO A 173 -3.66 8.75 2.69
CA PRO A 173 -2.79 8.11 1.71
C PRO A 173 -1.70 7.27 2.38
N PHE A 174 -1.01 6.48 1.57
CA PHE A 174 0.18 5.74 1.99
C PHE A 174 1.36 6.06 1.08
N GLY A 175 2.56 5.70 1.52
CA GLY A 175 3.76 5.88 0.74
C GLY A 175 4.96 5.18 1.34
N TYR A 176 6.11 5.41 0.74
CA TYR A 176 7.38 4.99 1.31
C TYR A 176 8.51 5.89 0.84
N THR A 177 9.62 5.80 1.55
CA THR A 177 10.90 6.43 1.21
C THR A 177 11.96 5.34 1.06
N ASP A 178 12.61 5.30 -0.11
CA ASP A 178 13.84 4.54 -0.33
C ASP A 178 15.00 5.33 0.28
N LEU A 179 15.55 4.82 1.38
CA LEU A 179 16.65 5.45 2.11
C LEU A 179 18.01 5.27 1.41
N LEU A 180 18.13 4.34 0.46
CA LEU A 180 19.36 4.12 -0.31
C LEU A 180 19.45 5.11 -1.46
N SER A 181 18.34 5.33 -2.16
CA SER A 181 18.30 6.21 -3.33
C SER A 181 17.81 7.64 -3.02
N GLY A 182 17.20 7.85 -1.85
CA GLY A 182 16.51 9.10 -1.48
C GLY A 182 15.22 9.35 -2.26
N SER A 183 14.70 8.35 -2.98
CA SER A 183 13.44 8.48 -3.73
C SER A 183 12.25 8.16 -2.84
N GLY A 184 11.07 8.64 -3.20
CA GLY A 184 9.85 8.30 -2.47
C GLY A 184 8.66 8.14 -3.38
N TYR A 185 7.65 7.50 -2.84
CA TYR A 185 6.37 7.25 -3.51
C TYR A 185 5.23 7.64 -2.57
N ALA A 186 4.19 8.25 -3.15
CA ALA A 186 2.91 8.48 -2.49
C ALA A 186 1.79 7.91 -3.37
N GLY A 187 1.02 7.00 -2.78
CA GLY A 187 -0.11 6.32 -3.39
C GLY A 187 -1.44 6.79 -2.82
N GLN A 188 -2.51 6.52 -3.56
CA GLN A 188 -3.88 6.89 -3.17
C GLN A 188 -4.02 8.37 -2.75
N MET A 189 -3.32 9.29 -3.44
CA MET A 189 -3.55 10.72 -3.27
C MET A 189 -4.90 11.07 -3.91
N LEU A 190 -5.92 11.34 -3.08
CA LEU A 190 -7.31 11.53 -3.53
C LEU A 190 -7.65 12.99 -3.89
N ASN A 191 -6.68 13.91 -3.77
CA ASN A 191 -6.82 15.36 -3.96
C ASN A 191 -7.52 15.77 -5.26
N THR A 192 -7.22 15.09 -6.36
CA THR A 192 -7.72 15.42 -7.71
C THR A 192 -9.00 14.66 -8.09
N LYS A 193 -9.55 13.84 -7.19
CA LYS A 193 -10.79 13.10 -7.44
C LYS A 193 -12.01 13.98 -7.17
N ASN A 194 -13.03 13.85 -8.00
CA ASN A 194 -14.32 14.56 -7.81
C ASN A 194 -15.00 14.20 -6.49
N ALA A 195 -14.78 12.97 -6.02
CA ALA A 195 -15.17 12.50 -4.70
C ALA A 195 -14.02 11.62 -4.16
N GLN A 196 -13.63 11.82 -2.90
CA GLN A 196 -12.52 11.10 -2.29
C GLN A 196 -12.94 9.68 -1.89
N LEU A 197 -14.10 9.54 -1.26
CA LEU A 197 -14.66 8.26 -0.81
C LEU A 197 -16.13 8.12 -1.23
N PRO A 198 -16.42 8.03 -2.54
CA PRO A 198 -17.79 7.87 -2.99
C PRO A 198 -18.37 6.54 -2.54
N MET A 199 -19.59 6.55 -1.99
CA MET A 199 -20.37 5.33 -1.79
C MET A 199 -20.80 4.79 -3.15
N VAL A 200 -20.30 3.62 -3.51
CA VAL A 200 -20.62 2.95 -4.79
C VAL A 200 -21.54 1.76 -4.56
N LYS A 201 -22.34 1.41 -5.58
CA LYS A 201 -23.09 0.16 -5.57
C LYS A 201 -22.10 -1.01 -5.59
N ARG A 202 -22.46 -2.10 -4.91
CA ARG A 202 -21.69 -3.35 -4.95
C ARG A 202 -21.52 -3.81 -6.41
N TYR A 203 -20.28 -4.04 -6.81
CA TYR A 203 -19.96 -4.61 -8.12
C TYR A 203 -20.35 -6.10 -8.16
N PRO A 204 -20.93 -6.60 -9.27
CA PRO A 204 -21.17 -8.02 -9.44
C PRO A 204 -19.86 -8.77 -9.70
N ASP A 205 -19.81 -10.07 -9.38
CA ASP A 205 -18.60 -10.90 -9.50
C ASP A 205 -18.01 -10.94 -10.91
N ALA A 206 -18.84 -10.71 -11.94
CA ALA A 206 -18.43 -10.60 -13.34
C ALA A 206 -17.44 -9.44 -13.59
N VAL A 207 -17.50 -8.38 -12.78
CA VAL A 207 -16.51 -7.28 -12.82
C VAL A 207 -15.14 -7.76 -12.42
N PHE A 208 -15.06 -8.77 -11.54
CA PHE A 208 -13.81 -9.31 -11.02
C PHE A 208 -13.25 -10.44 -11.87
N THR A 209 -13.38 -10.41 -13.20
CA THR A 209 -12.89 -11.45 -14.12
C THR A 209 -11.76 -10.94 -15.01
N PRO A 210 -10.98 -11.81 -15.66
CA PRO A 210 -9.98 -11.36 -16.64
C PRO A 210 -10.61 -10.70 -17.87
N ASP A 211 -11.80 -11.18 -18.27
CA ASP A 211 -12.48 -10.72 -19.47
C ASP A 211 -12.99 -9.27 -19.33
N SER A 212 -13.35 -8.87 -18.10
CA SER A 212 -13.75 -7.48 -17.78
C SER A 212 -12.62 -6.47 -17.91
N LEU A 213 -11.37 -6.91 -18.12
CA LEU A 213 -10.24 -6.02 -18.39
C LEU A 213 -10.08 -5.69 -19.88
N THR A 214 -10.94 -6.20 -20.75
CA THR A 214 -10.88 -5.92 -22.20
C THR A 214 -11.66 -4.65 -22.58
N GLY A 215 -11.24 -3.99 -23.67
CA GLY A 215 -11.43 -2.56 -23.94
C GLY A 215 -12.86 -1.99 -24.03
N ASP A 216 -13.92 -2.80 -24.02
CA ASP A 216 -15.31 -2.31 -23.94
C ASP A 216 -15.82 -2.21 -22.49
N SER A 217 -15.15 -2.86 -21.55
CA SER A 217 -15.48 -2.83 -20.11
C SER A 217 -14.75 -1.73 -19.34
N LEU A 218 -13.73 -1.10 -19.97
CA LEU A 218 -12.89 -0.04 -19.39
C LEU A 218 -13.16 1.36 -20.00
N ARG A 219 -14.13 1.47 -20.91
CA ARG A 219 -14.55 2.72 -21.56
C ARG A 219 -15.65 3.43 -20.78
#